data_AF-A0A552G367-F1
#
_entry.id   AF-A0A552G367-F1
#
_cell.length_a   1.000
_cell.length_b   1.000
_cell.length_c   1.000
_cell.angle_alpha   90.00
_cell.angle_beta   90.00
_cell.angle_gamma   90.00
#
_symmetry.space_group_name_H-M   'P 1'
#
loop_
_entity.id
_entity.type
_entity.pdbx_description
1 polymer ?
#
loop_
_entity_poly.entity_id
_entity_poly.type
_entity_poly.pdbx_seq_one_letter_code
_entity_poly.pdbx_strand_id
1 'polypeptide(L)' 'MIELHPEFLIKNGKKEFAVLTYEEFMKIKEILEDLEDLEDLIQAKEEEKDSQTYSLDQVKKMLNID' A
#
# COMPACT_ATOMS: atom_id res chain seq x y z
N MET A 1 -0.06 -13.70 -3.96
CA MET A 1 1.10 -14.09 -3.14
C MET A 1 2.33 -13.80 -3.95
N ILE A 2 3.26 -13.01 -3.41
CA ILE A 2 4.55 -12.78 -4.05
C ILE A 2 5.40 -14.04 -3.91
N GLU A 3 5.95 -14.52 -5.03
CA GLU A 3 6.90 -15.63 -5.04
C GLU A 3 8.30 -15.05 -4.88
N LEU A 4 9.03 -15.50 -3.86
CA LEU A 4 10.36 -15.02 -3.49
C LEU A 4 11.34 -16.18 -3.45
N HIS A 5 12.56 -15.94 -3.95
CA HIS A 5 13.64 -16.91 -4.00
C HIS A 5 14.87 -16.43 -3.22
N PRO A 6 14.74 -16.25 -1.89
CA PRO A 6 15.85 -15.74 -1.08
C PRO A 6 17.00 -16.74 -0.98
N GLU A 7 18.22 -16.24 -1.12
CA GLU A 7 19.41 -16.93 -0.65
C GLU A 7 19.66 -16.61 0.83
N PHE A 8 19.84 -17.63 1.65
CA PHE A 8 20.01 -17.44 3.09
C PHE A 8 21.48 -17.47 3.51
N LEU A 9 21.92 -16.43 4.21
CA LEU A 9 23.22 -16.41 4.87
C LEU A 9 23.08 -17.01 6.27
N ILE A 10 23.84 -18.08 6.54
CA ILE A 10 23.77 -18.83 7.79
C ILE A 10 24.94 -18.45 8.69
N LYS A 11 24.63 -18.07 9.93
CA LYS A 11 25.62 -17.83 10.99
C LYS A 11 25.24 -18.63 12.22
N ASN A 12 26.21 -19.29 12.83
CA ASN A 12 25.99 -20.16 14.00
C ASN A 12 24.86 -21.21 13.80
N GLY A 13 24.74 -21.73 12.57
CA GLY A 13 23.71 -22.71 12.21
C GLY A 13 22.29 -22.13 12.04
N LYS A 14 22.11 -20.81 12.09
CA LYS A 14 20.81 -20.15 11.88
C LYS A 14 20.84 -19.25 10.65
N LYS A 15 19.73 -19.25 9.89
CA LYS A 15 19.49 -18.29 8.81
C LYS A 15 19.30 -16.91 9.43
N GLU A 16 20.28 -16.03 9.26
CA GLU A 16 20.28 -14.70 9.89
C GLU A 16 19.89 -13.60 8.88
N PHE A 17 20.23 -13.80 7.61
CA PHE A 17 19.91 -12.86 6.53
C PHE A 17 19.33 -13.58 5.32
N ALA A 18 18.45 -12.90 4.60
CA ALA A 18 17.96 -13.29 3.28
C ALA A 18 18.45 -12.27 2.25
N VAL A 19 19.12 -12.74 1.21
CA VAL A 19 19.52 -11.95 0.06
C VAL A 19 18.48 -12.17 -1.02
N LEU A 20 17.87 -11.07 -1.47
CA LEU A 20 16.88 -11.07 -2.52
C LEU A 20 17.47 -10.42 -3.77
N THR A 21 16.95 -10.80 -4.93
CA THR A 21 17.21 -10.01 -6.13
C THR A 21 16.61 -8.61 -5.96
N TYR A 22 17.15 -7.63 -6.69
CA TYR A 22 16.62 -6.28 -6.63
C TYR A 22 15.15 -6.21 -7.05
N GLU A 23 14.75 -6.99 -8.05
CA GLU A 23 13.34 -7.06 -8.50
C GLU A 23 12.41 -7.57 -7.41
N GLU A 24 12.80 -8.62 -6.69
CA GLU A 24 12.02 -9.16 -5.58
C GLU A 24 11.93 -8.18 -4.41
N PHE A 25 13.04 -7.50 -4.09
CA PHE A 25 13.03 -6.43 -3.10
C PHE A 25 12.08 -5.29 -3.49
N MET A 26 12.12 -4.85 -4.75
CA MET A 26 11.25 -3.78 -5.23
C MET A 26 9.77 -4.17 -5.18
N LYS A 27 9.43 -5.41 -5.55
CA LYS A 27 8.05 -5.91 -5.45
C LYS A 27 7.56 -5.96 -3.99
N ILE A 28 8.43 -6.30 -3.04
CA ILE A 28 8.07 -6.23 -1.61
C ILE A 28 7.79 -4.79 -1.20
N LYS A 29 8.64 -3.85 -1.64
CA LYS A 29 8.46 -2.42 -1.34
C LYS A 29 7.13 -1.89 -1.87
N GLU A 30 6.81 -2.20 -3.13
CA GLU A 30 5.55 -1.81 -3.78
C GLU A 30 4.32 -2.35 -3.01
N ILE A 31 4.33 -3.62 -2.62
CA ILE A 31 3.22 -4.21 -1.85
C ILE A 31 3.06 -3.55 -0.47
N LEU A 32 4.17 -3.15 0.17
CA LEU A 32 4.10 -2.45 1.45
C LEU A 32 3.55 -1.03 1.29
N GLU A 33 3.93 -0.33 0.21
CA GLU A 33 3.39 1.00 -0.13
C GLU A 33 1.88 0.91 -0.42
N ASP A 34 1.44 -0.08 -1.22
CA ASP A 34 0.02 -0.34 -1.48
C ASP A 34 -0.78 -0.63 -0.19
N LEU A 35 -0.15 -1.29 0.79
CA LEU A 35 -0.78 -1.59 2.08
C LEU A 35 -0.93 -0.32 2.92
N GLU A 36 0.10 0.53 2.97
CA GLU A 36 0.06 1.82 3.66
C GLU A 36 -1.02 2.73 3.07
N ASP A 37 -1.09 2.83 1.74
CA ASP A 37 -2.14 3.56 1.03
C ASP A 37 -3.55 3.04 1.39
N LEU A 38 -3.70 1.73 1.56
CA LEU A 38 -4.97 1.13 1.97
C LEU A 38 -5.35 1.47 3.42
N GLU A 39 -4.38 1.46 4.33
CA GLU A 39 -4.58 1.86 5.72
C GLU A 39 -5.04 3.32 5.80
N ASP A 40 -4.40 4.21 5.05
CA ASP A 40 -4.78 5.62 4.93
C ASP A 40 -6.21 5.78 4.41
N LEU A 41 -6.59 5.03 3.35
CA LEU A 41 -7.96 5.06 2.82
C LEU A 41 -9.00 4.56 3.82
N ILE A 42 -8.67 3.55 4.63
CA ILE A 42 -9.55 3.03 5.68
C ILE A 42 -9.74 4.09 6.76
N GLN A 43 -8.65 4.72 7.20
CA GLN A 43 -8.71 5.78 8.20
C GLN A 43 -9.54 6.97 7.70
N ALA A 44 -9.26 7.47 6.50
CA ALA A 44 -10.01 8.58 5.90
C ALA A 44 -11.51 8.26 5.78
N LYS A 45 -11.88 7.01 5.45
CA LYS A 45 -13.28 6.59 5.40
C LYS A 45 -13.97 6.62 6.75
N GLU A 46 -13.29 6.22 7.82
CA GLU A 46 -13.88 6.27 9.17
C GLU A 46 -13.98 7.71 9.68
N GLU A 47 -12.99 8.56 9.40
CA GLU A 47 -13.01 9.99 9.76
C GLU A 47 -14.14 10.75 9.04
N GLU A 48 -14.38 10.44 7.76
CA GLU A 48 -15.38 11.11 6.92
C GLU A 48 -16.77 10.44 6.96
N LYS A 49 -16.96 9.41 7.79
CA LYS A 49 -18.16 8.57 7.78
C LYS A 49 -19.47 9.34 7.98
N ASP A 50 -19.44 10.33 8.87
CA ASP A 50 -20.59 11.17 9.21
C ASP A 50 -20.53 12.55 8.53
N SER A 51 -19.54 12.77 7.66
CA SER A 51 -19.38 14.02 6.93
C SER A 51 -20.43 14.19 5.84
N GLN A 52 -20.64 15.45 5.45
CA GLN A 52 -21.53 15.79 4.36
C GLN A 52 -21.02 15.19 3.05
N THR A 53 -21.83 14.34 2.44
CA THR A 53 -21.56 13.80 1.10
C THR A 53 -22.19 14.68 0.01
N TYR A 54 -21.61 14.64 -1.18
CA TYR A 54 -22.09 15.38 -2.36
C TYR A 54 -22.19 14.44 -3.55
N SER A 55 -23.21 14.63 -4.38
CA SER A 55 -23.29 13.95 -5.67
C SER A 55 -22.29 14.54 -6.67
N LEU A 56 -21.94 13.77 -7.70
CA LEU A 56 -21.06 14.24 -8.77
C LEU A 56 -21.58 15.55 -9.42
N ASP A 57 -22.90 15.65 -9.64
CA ASP A 57 -23.51 16.86 -10.21
C ASP A 57 -23.39 18.08 -9.29
N GLN A 58 -23.48 17.87 -7.97
CA GLN A 58 -23.26 18.94 -6.99
C GLN A 58 -21.81 19.42 -7.04
N VAL A 59 -20.85 18.48 -7.06
CA VAL A 59 -19.42 18.81 -7.14
C VAL A 59 -19.07 19.51 -8.45
N LYS A 60 -19.59 19.03 -9.59
CA LYS A 60 -19.43 19.68 -10.90
C LYS A 60 -19.87 21.14 -10.90
N LYS A 61 -21.04 21.42 -10.32
CA LYS A 61 -21.56 22.78 -10.15
C LYS A 61 -20.70 23.62 -9.20
N MET A 62 -20.20 23.05 -8.12
CA MET A 62 -19.32 23.76 -7.18
C MET A 62 -17.97 24.14 -7.82
N LEU A 63 -17.43 23.27 -8.65
CA LEU A 63 -16.12 23.44 -9.29
C LEU A 63 -16.19 24.13 -10.66
N ASN A 64 -17.39 24.47 -11.15
CA ASN A 64 -17.62 25.02 -12.50
C ASN A 64 -17.03 24.15 -13.62
N ILE A 65 -17.25 22.84 -13.53
CA ILE A 65 -16.80 21.87 -14.53
C ILE A 65 -18.07 21.19 -15.09
N ASP A 66 -18.49 21.59 -16.29
CA ASP A 66 -19.63 20.98 -17.01
C ASP A 66 -19.27 19.57 -17.53
#